data_AF-A0A971NUB3-F1
#
_entry.id   AF-A0A971NUB3-F1
#
_cell.length_a   1.000
_cell.length_b   1.000
_cell.length_c   1.000
_cell.angle_alpha   90.00
_cell.angle_beta   90.00
_cell.angle_gamma   90.00
#
_symmetry.space_group_name_H-M   'P 1'
#
loop_
_entity.id
_entity.type
_entity.pdbx_description
1 polymer ?
#
loop_
_entity_poly.entity_id
_entity_poly.type
_entity_poly.pdbx_seq_one_letter_code
_entity_poly.pdbx_strand_id
1 'polypeptide(L)'
;MGYDRFETLAELHLFTSIYAELRFFVNLFQPVEKLIGKTNQQGVIRKHYDQAKTPSQRVLEDPRLADETKSRLRTLYNNVSRVS
;
A
#
# COMPACT_ATOMS: atom_id res chain seq x y z
N MET A 1 -0.37 -5.48 15.27
CA MET A 1 0.20 -6.79 14.96
C MET A 1 1.71 -6.67 15.18
N GLY A 2 2.18 -7.09 16.35
CA GLY A 2 3.59 -6.95 16.74
C GLY A 2 4.47 -7.90 15.93
N TYR A 3 5.61 -7.38 15.47
CA TYR A 3 6.66 -8.12 14.77
C TYR A 3 7.46 -8.97 15.76
N ASP A 4 6.79 -9.90 16.42
CA ASP A 4 7.44 -10.81 17.34
C ASP A 4 7.10 -12.23 16.91
N ARG A 5 8.15 -12.97 16.53
CA ARG A 5 8.20 -14.39 16.10
C ARG A 5 8.07 -14.68 14.60
N PHE A 6 9.19 -14.57 13.89
CA PHE A 6 9.53 -15.47 12.78
C PHE A 6 10.96 -15.96 13.03
N GLU A 7 11.12 -16.99 13.88
CA GLU A 7 12.43 -17.44 14.34
C GLU A 7 13.09 -18.49 13.41
N THR A 8 12.45 -18.87 12.28
CA THR A 8 13.07 -19.79 11.31
C THR A 8 13.03 -19.26 9.87
N LEU A 9 14.12 -19.50 9.12
CA LEU A 9 14.23 -19.11 7.70
C LEU A 9 13.11 -19.72 6.84
N ALA A 10 12.68 -20.94 7.15
CA ALA A 10 11.61 -21.63 6.41
C ALA A 10 10.25 -20.94 6.55
N GLU A 11 9.88 -20.50 7.76
CA GLU A 11 8.64 -19.74 8.00
C GLU A 11 8.69 -18.37 7.31
N LEU A 12 9.85 -17.70 7.33
CA LEU A 12 10.05 -16.44 6.61
C LEU A 12 9.86 -16.62 5.10
N HIS A 13 10.38 -17.70 4.51
CA HIS A 13 10.22 -17.99 3.08
C HIS A 13 8.75 -18.25 2.70
N LEU A 14 8.03 -19.05 3.49
CA LEU A 14 6.61 -19.32 3.26
C LEU A 14 5.76 -18.05 3.40
N PHE A 15 6.04 -17.23 4.41
CA PHE A 15 5.34 -15.96 4.58
C PHE A 15 5.66 -15.00 3.43
N THR A 16 6.91 -14.95 2.99
CA THR A 16 7.33 -14.10 1.86
C THR A 16 6.64 -14.49 0.57
N SER A 17 6.42 -15.78 0.29
CA SER A 17 5.72 -16.21 -0.93
C SER A 17 4.23 -15.81 -0.90
N ILE A 18 3.55 -15.98 0.23
CA ILE A 18 2.16 -15.53 0.41
C ILE A 18 2.06 -14.01 0.27
N TYR A 19 2.98 -13.27 0.90
CA TYR A 19 3.01 -11.81 0.81
C TYR A 19 3.39 -11.30 -0.58
N ALA A 20 4.16 -12.06 -1.36
CA ALA A 20 4.55 -11.68 -2.71
C ALA A 20 3.35 -11.55 -3.65
N GLU A 21 2.32 -12.37 -3.46
CA GLU A 21 1.04 -12.28 -4.19
C GLU A 21 0.10 -11.27 -3.55
N LEU A 22 -0.10 -11.37 -2.22
CA LEU A 22 -1.02 -10.50 -1.49
C LEU A 22 -0.67 -9.02 -1.61
N ARG A 23 0.62 -8.67 -1.70
CA ARG A 23 1.05 -7.27 -1.89
C ARG A 23 0.52 -6.66 -3.17
N PHE A 24 0.29 -7.43 -4.24
CA PHE A 24 -0.27 -6.88 -5.48
C PHE A 24 -1.72 -6.50 -5.27
N PHE A 25 -2.50 -7.38 -4.63
CA PHE A 25 -3.88 -7.10 -4.29
C PHE A 25 -4.01 -5.84 -3.42
N VAL A 26 -3.25 -5.78 -2.33
CA VAL A 26 -3.26 -4.65 -1.38
C VAL A 26 -2.81 -3.35 -2.05
N ASN A 27 -1.71 -3.36 -2.82
CA ASN A 27 -1.17 -2.13 -3.41
C ASN A 27 -1.98 -1.63 -4.60
N LEU A 28 -2.58 -2.53 -5.39
CA LEU A 28 -3.33 -2.17 -6.59
C LEU A 28 -4.78 -1.80 -6.27
N PHE A 29 -5.43 -2.50 -5.34
CA PHE A 29 -6.89 -2.44 -5.18
C PHE A 29 -7.39 -2.01 -3.81
N GLN A 30 -6.57 -2.06 -2.74
CA GLN A 30 -7.03 -1.63 -1.42
C GLN A 30 -6.81 -0.12 -1.22
N PRO A 31 -7.87 0.69 -1.15
CA PRO A 31 -7.73 2.09 -0.76
C PRO A 31 -7.34 2.17 0.71
N VAL A 32 -6.36 3.01 1.02
CA VAL A 32 -5.94 3.27 2.40
C VAL A 32 -6.09 4.75 2.69
N GLU A 33 -6.55 5.07 3.90
CA GLU A 33 -6.56 6.42 4.45
C GLU A 33 -5.34 6.60 5.36
N LYS A 34 -4.50 7.59 5.06
CA LYS A 34 -3.36 7.97 5.87
C LYS A 34 -3.74 9.12 6.79
N LEU A 35 -3.35 9.01 8.05
CA LEU A 35 -3.46 10.11 9.01
C LEU A 35 -2.48 11.23 8.59
N ILE A 36 -3.01 12.38 8.17
CA ILE A 36 -2.22 13.55 7.73
C ILE A 36 -1.99 14.57 8.85
N GLY A 37 -2.78 14.50 9.91
CA GLY A 37 -2.62 15.41 11.03
C GLY A 37 -3.54 15.11 12.19
N LYS A 38 -3.31 15.81 13.29
CA LYS A 38 -4.22 15.86 14.43
C LYS A 38 -4.28 17.28 14.97
N THR A 39 -5.48 17.74 15.32
CA THR A 39 -5.68 19.04 15.97
C THR A 39 -6.26 18.80 17.35
N ASN A 40 -5.68 19.45 18.37
CA ASN A 40 -6.26 19.49 19.70
C ASN A 40 -7.14 20.74 19.81
N GLN A 41 -8.44 20.55 19.99
CA GLN A 41 -9.36 21.63 20.31
C GLN A 41 -9.89 21.39 21.73
N GLN A 42 -9.37 22.19 22.68
CA GLN A 42 -9.85 22.23 24.07
C GLN A 42 -9.88 20.86 24.77
N GLY A 43 -8.86 20.02 24.53
CA GLY A 43 -8.73 18.69 25.13
C GLY A 43 -9.27 17.56 24.25
N VAL A 44 -9.96 17.85 23.14
CA VAL A 44 -10.42 16.85 22.18
C VAL A 44 -9.44 16.73 21.02
N ILE A 45 -8.90 15.53 20.80
CA ILE A 45 -8.02 15.23 19.66
C ILE A 45 -8.87 14.83 18.46
N ARG A 46 -8.86 15.65 17.41
CA ARG A 46 -9.45 15.32 16.10
C ARG A 46 -8.34 14.85 15.15
N LYS A 47 -8.53 13.68 14.55
CA LYS A 47 -7.64 13.10 13.54
C LYS A 47 -8.12 13.51 12.15
N HIS A 48 -7.19 14.00 11.33
CA HIS A 48 -7.44 14.36 9.94
C HIS A 48 -6.83 13.30 9.04
N TYR A 49 -7.64 12.67 8.21
CA TYR A 49 -7.20 11.65 7.26
C TYR A 49 -7.15 12.22 5.84
N ASP A 50 -6.25 11.72 5.00
CA ASP A 50 -6.26 12.02 3.57
C ASP A 50 -7.47 11.39 2.87
N GLN A 51 -7.69 11.79 1.62
CA GLN A 51 -8.63 11.09 0.76
C GLN A 51 -8.15 9.65 0.54
N ALA A 52 -9.05 8.68 0.71
CA ALA A 52 -8.76 7.28 0.46
C ALA A 52 -8.25 7.08 -0.98
N LYS A 53 -7.02 6.58 -1.11
CA LYS A 53 -6.38 6.23 -2.39
C LYS A 53 -5.67 4.89 -2.25
N THR A 54 -5.55 4.14 -3.34
CA THR A 54 -4.71 2.94 -3.34
C THR A 54 -3.23 3.37 -3.33
N PRO A 55 -2.31 2.55 -2.78
CA PRO A 55 -0.88 2.81 -2.86
C PRO A 55 -0.41 3.03 -4.31
N SER A 56 -0.91 2.25 -5.26
CA SER A 56 -0.60 2.42 -6.69
C SER A 56 -1.06 3.75 -7.26
N GLN A 57 -2.25 4.25 -6.90
CA GLN A 57 -2.72 5.58 -7.29
C GLN A 57 -1.79 6.68 -6.76
N ARG A 58 -1.32 6.57 -5.51
CA ARG A 58 -0.35 7.54 -4.95
C ARG A 58 0.97 7.54 -5.71
N VAL A 59 1.45 6.38 -6.15
CA VAL A 59 2.67 6.25 -6.96
C VAL A 59 2.49 6.90 -8.35
N LEU A 60 1.32 6.76 -8.96
CA LEU A 60 1.03 7.43 -10.25
C LEU A 60 0.96 8.95 -10.12
N GLU A 61 0.46 9.45 -8.99
CA GLU A 61 0.32 10.88 -8.70
C GLU A 61 1.62 11.53 -8.21
N ASP A 62 2.62 10.77 -7.74
CA ASP A 62 3.89 11.34 -7.25
C ASP A 62 4.68 11.98 -8.41
N PRO A 63 4.91 13.31 -8.40
CA PRO A 63 5.64 13.99 -9.47
C PRO A 63 7.14 13.68 -9.47
N ARG A 64 7.69 13.08 -8.41
CA ARG A 64 9.12 12.77 -8.27
C ARG A 64 9.52 11.46 -8.96
N LEU A 65 8.54 10.66 -9.39
CA LEU A 65 8.78 9.38 -10.04
C LEU A 65 8.84 9.51 -11.55
N ALA A 66 9.84 8.86 -12.14
CA ALA A 66 9.99 8.79 -13.59
C ALA A 66 8.77 8.14 -14.27
N ASP A 67 8.39 8.66 -15.43
CA ASP A 67 7.23 8.17 -16.19
C ASP A 67 7.36 6.69 -16.58
N GLU A 68 8.59 6.19 -16.76
CA GLU A 68 8.84 4.77 -17.00
C GLU A 68 8.32 3.89 -15.85
N THR A 69 8.53 4.32 -14.60
CA THR A 69 8.05 3.60 -13.41
C THR A 69 6.51 3.58 -13.37
N LYS A 70 5.89 4.71 -13.71
CA LYS A 70 4.43 4.83 -13.81
C LYS A 70 3.85 3.96 -14.94
N SER A 71 4.55 3.89 -16.07
CA SER A 71 4.18 3.04 -17.22
C SER A 71 4.22 1.56 -16.85
N ARG A 72 5.31 1.10 -16.21
CA ARG A 72 5.42 -0.29 -15.71
C ARG A 72 4.29 -0.64 -14.75
N LEU A 73 3.95 0.28 -13.83
CA LEU A 73 2.85 0.09 -12.88
C LEU A 73 1.48 -0.03 -13.58
N ARG A 74 1.22 0.78 -14.62
CA ARG A 74 -0.01 0.67 -15.44
C ARG A 74 -0.08 -0.65 -16.18
N THR A 75 1.03 -1.13 -16.75
CA THR A 75 1.09 -2.46 -17.39
C THR A 75 0.80 -3.58 -16.41
N LEU A 76 1.41 -3.52 -15.21
CA LEU A 76 1.12 -4.49 -14.13
C LEU A 76 -0.36 -4.47 -13.73
N TYR A 77 -0.94 -3.27 -13.55
CA TYR A 77 -2.36 -3.12 -13.24
C TYR A 77 -3.24 -3.79 -14.31
N ASN A 78 -3.01 -3.49 -15.59
CA ASN A 78 -3.77 -4.05 -16.71
C ASN A 78 -3.63 -5.58 -16.83
N ASN A 79 -2.46 -6.12 -16.51
CA ASN A 79 -2.22 -7.57 -16.54
C ASN A 79 -3.00 -8.27 -15.41
N VAL A 80 -2.99 -7.71 -14.20
CA VAL A 80 -3.72 -8.27 -13.06
C VAL A 80 -5.23 -8.10 -13.24
N SER A 81 -5.71 -6.98 -13.80
CA SER A 81 -7.14 -6.74 -14.01
C SER A 81 -7.75 -7.55 -15.16
N ARG A 82 -6.94 -8.07 -16.09
CA ARG A 82 -7.40 -8.91 -17.22
C ARG A 82 -7.66 -10.37 -16.84
N VAL A 83 -7.26 -10.80 -15.64
CA VAL A 83 -7.41 -12.19 -15.17
C VAL A 83 -8.61 -12.30 -14.20
N SER A 84 -9.71 -11.62 -14.50
CA SER A 84 -10.98 -11.73 -13.75
C SER A 84 -12.15 -11.91 -14.70
#